data_AF-A0A1Q3LD91-F1
#
_entry.id   AF-A0A1Q3LD91-F1
#
_cell.length_a   1.000
_cell.length_b   1.000
_cell.length_c   1.000
_cell.angle_alpha   90.00
_cell.angle_beta   90.00
_cell.angle_gamma   90.00
#
_symmetry.space_group_name_H-M   'P 1'
#
loop_
_entity.id
_entity.type
_entity.pdbx_description
1 polymer ?
#
loop_
_entity_poly.entity_id
_entity_poly.type
_entity_poly.pdbx_seq_one_letter_code
_entity_poly.pdbx_strand_id
1 'polypeptide(L)'
;MFRAFRADVAGLPDYESAELLLRSQLWTRGVALHTGELNLAAAFVHAWHGGSESPSAIDDRMARFGIPHLDSYEDVLLCAYPETIRMACMLTTPRTITPVLNVTVSALTQADRLLPQVANAIGHEPNDALRAFAVSVVGHSHRAMMYMYGLRSSRQVKRQRCPFNRALMVAAHRQRACILRHANSRGIPDIAGKVGQAAPRTRVVRNWSLENDELALV
;
A
#
# COMPACT_ATOMS: atom_id res chain seq x y z
N MET A 1 -6.20 3.20 -25.35
CA MET A 1 -6.35 1.76 -25.65
C MET A 1 -7.24 1.13 -24.57
N PHE A 2 -8.54 1.45 -24.55
CA PHE A 2 -9.52 1.04 -23.51
C PHE A 2 -10.80 0.45 -24.12
N ARG A 3 -10.72 -0.11 -25.33
CA ARG A 3 -11.89 -0.61 -26.08
C ARG A 3 -12.07 -2.13 -26.04
N ALA A 4 -11.20 -2.89 -25.38
CA ALA A 4 -11.25 -4.36 -25.37
C ALA A 4 -11.89 -4.99 -24.12
N PHE A 5 -12.03 -4.27 -23.00
CA PHE A 5 -12.68 -4.77 -21.79
C PHE A 5 -14.02 -4.04 -21.55
N ARG A 6 -15.05 -4.41 -22.32
CA ARG A 6 -16.45 -4.21 -21.87
C ARG A 6 -16.88 -5.44 -21.07
N ALA A 7 -16.19 -5.69 -19.95
CA ALA A 7 -16.75 -6.56 -18.94
C ALA A 7 -17.93 -5.80 -18.31
N ASP A 8 -19.14 -6.33 -18.47
CA ASP A 8 -20.31 -5.72 -17.83
C ASP A 8 -20.28 -6.04 -16.34
N VAL A 9 -19.68 -5.12 -15.59
CA VAL A 9 -19.65 -5.10 -14.12
C VAL A 9 -20.90 -4.45 -13.53
N ALA A 10 -21.80 -3.91 -14.35
CA ALA A 10 -23.04 -3.31 -13.88
C ALA A 10 -23.93 -4.37 -13.22
N GLY A 11 -24.52 -4.04 -12.07
CA GLY A 11 -25.36 -4.97 -11.32
C GLY A 11 -24.60 -6.03 -10.51
N LEU A 12 -23.28 -5.88 -10.33
CA LEU A 12 -22.51 -6.60 -9.32
C LEU A 12 -22.52 -5.82 -8.00
N PRO A 13 -23.28 -6.24 -6.97
CA PRO A 13 -23.44 -5.46 -5.74
C PRO A 13 -22.11 -5.16 -5.01
N ASP A 14 -21.16 -6.08 -5.09
CA ASP A 14 -19.84 -5.92 -4.47
C ASP A 14 -19.00 -4.84 -5.15
N TYR A 15 -19.15 -4.65 -6.46
CA TYR A 15 -18.43 -3.62 -7.24
C TYR A 15 -19.03 -2.25 -6.97
N GLU A 16 -20.35 -2.16 -6.90
CA GLU A 16 -21.05 -0.93 -6.51
C GLU A 16 -20.68 -0.51 -5.08
N SER A 17 -20.63 -1.47 -4.15
CA SER A 17 -20.20 -1.23 -2.78
C SER A 17 -18.74 -0.77 -2.70
N ALA A 18 -17.85 -1.38 -3.49
CA ALA A 18 -16.46 -0.98 -3.60
C ALA A 18 -16.31 0.46 -4.16
N GLU A 19 -17.10 0.82 -5.17
CA GLU A 19 -17.09 2.16 -5.73
C GLU A 19 -17.54 3.23 -4.71
N LEU A 20 -18.53 2.90 -3.89
CA LEU A 20 -18.95 3.76 -2.77
C LEU A 20 -17.84 3.93 -1.72
N LEU A 21 -17.11 2.86 -1.39
CA LEU A 21 -15.96 2.93 -0.48
C LEU A 21 -14.81 3.77 -1.05
N LEU A 22 -14.50 3.60 -2.33
CA LEU A 22 -13.49 4.40 -3.03
C LEU A 22 -13.84 5.89 -2.96
N ARG A 23 -15.09 6.25 -3.29
CA ARG A 23 -15.56 7.65 -3.26
C ARG A 23 -15.60 8.25 -1.86
N SER A 24 -16.09 7.50 -0.88
CA SER A 24 -16.28 8.03 0.47
C SER A 24 -14.98 8.11 1.28
N GLN A 25 -14.06 7.16 1.11
CA GLN A 25 -12.87 7.05 1.97
C GLN A 25 -11.55 7.31 1.24
N LEU A 26 -11.31 6.65 0.10
CA LEU A 26 -10.01 6.72 -0.56
C LEU A 26 -9.79 8.09 -1.21
N TRP A 27 -10.83 8.63 -1.84
CA TRP A 27 -10.75 9.94 -2.50
C TRP A 27 -10.47 11.07 -1.50
N THR A 28 -11.09 11.03 -0.32
CA THR A 28 -10.85 12.03 0.75
C THR A 28 -9.44 11.94 1.35
N ARG A 29 -8.76 10.80 1.17
CA ARG A 29 -7.36 10.57 1.53
C ARG A 29 -6.38 10.83 0.37
N GLY A 30 -6.88 11.33 -0.78
CA GLY A 30 -6.05 11.62 -1.95
C GLY A 30 -5.53 10.38 -2.67
N VAL A 31 -6.18 9.23 -2.48
CA VAL A 31 -5.83 7.97 -3.16
C VAL A 31 -6.59 7.88 -4.47
N ALA A 32 -5.86 7.64 -5.56
CA ALA A 32 -6.41 7.47 -6.90
C ALA A 32 -5.64 6.38 -7.66
N LEU A 33 -6.11 6.03 -8.85
CA LEU A 33 -5.49 4.98 -9.70
C LEU A 33 -3.99 5.18 -9.94
N HIS A 34 -3.52 6.43 -9.98
CA HIS A 34 -2.12 6.76 -10.28
C HIS A 34 -1.26 6.99 -9.03
N THR A 35 -1.83 6.88 -7.83
CA THR A 35 -1.05 7.16 -6.60
C THR A 35 -0.25 5.96 -6.13
N GLY A 36 -0.62 4.74 -6.57
CA GLY A 36 0.13 3.50 -6.32
C GLY A 36 -0.34 2.69 -5.11
N GLU A 37 -1.24 3.21 -4.28
CA GLU A 37 -1.86 2.47 -3.18
C GLU A 37 -2.74 1.33 -3.69
N LEU A 38 -3.47 1.55 -4.78
CA LEU A 38 -4.30 0.50 -5.40
C LEU A 38 -3.44 -0.60 -6.02
N ASN A 39 -2.29 -0.26 -6.62
CA ASN A 39 -1.33 -1.23 -7.14
C ASN A 39 -0.72 -2.11 -6.03
N LEU A 40 -0.39 -1.52 -4.88
CA LEU A 40 0.11 -2.28 -3.74
C LEU A 40 -1.01 -3.14 -3.13
N ALA A 41 -2.23 -2.61 -3.03
CA ALA A 41 -3.39 -3.36 -2.56
C ALA A 41 -3.69 -4.57 -3.48
N ALA A 42 -3.65 -4.37 -4.79
CA ALA A 42 -3.79 -5.43 -5.78
C ALA A 42 -2.69 -6.50 -5.63
N ALA A 43 -1.45 -6.10 -5.34
CA ALA A 43 -0.36 -7.03 -5.09
C ALA A 43 -0.60 -7.92 -3.87
N PHE A 44 -1.20 -7.40 -2.79
CA PHE A 44 -1.61 -8.22 -1.64
C PHE A 44 -2.68 -9.26 -2.02
N VAL A 45 -3.68 -8.86 -2.78
CA VAL A 45 -4.76 -9.75 -3.23
C VAL A 45 -4.21 -10.82 -4.18
N HIS A 46 -3.35 -10.43 -5.12
CA HIS A 46 -2.66 -11.34 -6.02
C HIS A 46 -1.77 -12.35 -5.27
N ALA A 47 -0.98 -11.88 -4.29
CA ALA A 47 -0.16 -12.77 -3.46
C ALA A 47 -1.01 -13.78 -2.67
N TRP A 48 -2.16 -13.35 -2.15
CA TRP A 48 -3.09 -14.28 -1.50
C TRP A 48 -3.69 -15.27 -2.49
N HIS A 49 -4.22 -14.82 -3.64
CA HIS A 49 -4.86 -15.68 -4.62
C HIS A 49 -3.88 -16.74 -5.16
N GLY A 50 -2.63 -16.37 -5.46
CA GLY A 50 -1.60 -17.30 -5.93
C GLY A 50 -1.17 -18.36 -4.90
N GLY A 51 -1.51 -18.19 -3.62
CA GLY A 51 -1.32 -19.20 -2.58
C GLY A 51 -2.61 -19.86 -2.10
N SER A 52 -3.76 -19.54 -2.69
CA SER A 52 -5.05 -20.13 -2.31
C SER A 52 -5.23 -21.47 -3.01
N GLU A 53 -5.51 -22.52 -2.24
CA GLU A 53 -5.87 -23.83 -2.78
C GLU A 53 -7.39 -24.03 -2.89
N SER A 54 -8.17 -23.11 -2.32
CA SER A 54 -9.63 -23.17 -2.30
C SER A 54 -10.24 -22.18 -3.30
N PRO A 55 -11.32 -22.56 -4.01
CA PRO A 55 -12.07 -21.64 -4.84
C PRO A 55 -12.60 -20.45 -4.05
N SER A 56 -12.54 -19.28 -4.66
CA SER A 56 -12.92 -17.98 -4.10
C SER A 56 -13.85 -17.22 -5.04
N ALA A 57 -14.46 -16.14 -4.54
CA ALA A 57 -15.27 -15.25 -5.38
C ALA A 57 -14.45 -14.58 -6.50
N ILE A 58 -13.11 -14.53 -6.38
CA ILE A 58 -12.23 -14.06 -7.45
C ILE A 58 -12.23 -15.07 -8.60
N ASP A 59 -12.19 -16.38 -8.31
CA ASP A 59 -12.22 -17.44 -9.34
C ASP A 59 -13.54 -17.44 -10.12
N ASP A 60 -14.67 -17.24 -9.43
CA ASP A 60 -15.97 -17.09 -10.07
C ASP A 60 -16.00 -15.89 -11.05
N ARG A 61 -15.36 -14.78 -10.66
CA ARG A 61 -15.26 -13.58 -11.51
C ARG A 61 -14.26 -13.77 -12.66
N MET A 62 -13.15 -14.45 -12.42
CA MET A 62 -12.21 -14.87 -13.47
C MET A 62 -12.92 -15.71 -14.53
N ALA A 63 -13.68 -16.73 -14.11
CA ALA A 63 -14.49 -17.56 -15.01
C ALA A 63 -15.55 -16.73 -15.76
N ARG A 64 -16.26 -15.82 -15.07
CA ARG A 64 -17.26 -14.93 -15.67
C ARG A 64 -16.67 -13.99 -16.72
N PHE A 65 -15.48 -13.47 -16.49
CA PHE A 65 -14.81 -12.52 -17.40
C PHE A 65 -13.90 -13.20 -18.42
N GLY A 66 -13.74 -14.52 -18.36
CA GLY A 66 -12.88 -15.28 -19.26
C GLY A 66 -11.38 -15.00 -19.04
N ILE A 67 -11.00 -14.67 -17.80
CA ILE A 67 -9.60 -14.42 -17.41
C ILE A 67 -9.03 -15.72 -16.82
N PRO A 68 -8.02 -16.35 -17.45
CA PRO A 68 -7.48 -17.61 -16.96
C PRO A 68 -6.52 -17.43 -15.78
N HIS A 69 -5.77 -16.32 -15.76
CA HIS A 69 -4.73 -16.02 -14.78
C HIS A 69 -4.72 -14.51 -14.47
N LEU A 70 -4.31 -14.15 -13.26
CA LEU A 70 -4.22 -12.77 -12.80
C LEU A 70 -2.82 -12.19 -13.06
N ASP A 71 -2.39 -12.18 -14.32
CA ASP A 71 -0.99 -11.86 -14.68
C ASP A 71 -0.67 -10.36 -14.65
N SER A 72 -1.69 -9.50 -14.68
CA SER A 72 -1.54 -8.04 -14.74
C SER A 72 -2.30 -7.31 -13.62
N TYR A 73 -1.91 -6.06 -13.38
CA TYR A 73 -2.66 -5.16 -12.49
C TYR A 73 -4.11 -4.99 -12.95
N GLU A 74 -4.34 -4.87 -14.26
CA GLU A 74 -5.68 -4.74 -14.85
C GLU A 74 -6.55 -5.98 -14.61
N ASP A 75 -5.99 -7.17 -14.76
CA ASP A 75 -6.73 -8.43 -14.52
C ASP A 75 -7.10 -8.57 -13.03
N VAL A 76 -6.17 -8.25 -12.13
CA VAL A 76 -6.45 -8.21 -10.68
C VAL A 76 -7.52 -7.17 -10.37
N LEU A 77 -7.45 -5.98 -10.95
CA LEU A 77 -8.49 -4.98 -10.74
C LEU A 77 -9.85 -5.43 -11.25
N LEU A 78 -9.89 -6.08 -12.41
CA LEU A 78 -11.15 -6.50 -13.00
C LEU A 78 -11.78 -7.68 -12.25
N CYS A 79 -10.99 -8.62 -11.74
CA CYS A 79 -11.50 -9.81 -11.05
C CYS A 79 -11.58 -9.66 -9.53
N ALA A 80 -10.81 -8.74 -8.94
CA ALA A 80 -10.69 -8.60 -7.49
C ALA A 80 -10.82 -7.14 -7.02
N TYR A 81 -11.60 -6.32 -7.76
CA TYR A 81 -11.87 -4.93 -7.40
C TYR A 81 -12.35 -4.78 -5.95
N PRO A 82 -13.36 -5.54 -5.47
CA PRO A 82 -13.89 -5.34 -4.12
C PRO A 82 -12.84 -5.59 -3.03
N GLU A 83 -12.06 -6.66 -3.17
CA GLU A 83 -10.96 -7.01 -2.26
C GLU A 83 -9.87 -5.94 -2.31
N THR A 84 -9.50 -5.48 -3.50
CA THR A 84 -8.48 -4.44 -3.71
C THR A 84 -8.87 -3.12 -3.05
N ILE A 85 -10.14 -2.70 -3.17
CA ILE A 85 -10.61 -1.47 -2.52
C ILE A 85 -10.63 -1.62 -1.00
N ARG A 86 -11.13 -2.74 -0.45
CA ARG A 86 -11.09 -2.99 1.01
C ARG A 86 -9.65 -2.98 1.52
N MET A 87 -8.74 -3.62 0.80
CA MET A 87 -7.31 -3.64 1.09
C MET A 87 -6.71 -2.24 1.10
N ALA A 88 -6.98 -1.42 0.08
CA ALA A 88 -6.50 -0.04 0.02
C ALA A 88 -7.07 0.83 1.16
N CYS A 89 -8.34 0.65 1.54
CA CYS A 89 -8.93 1.33 2.69
C CYS A 89 -8.20 0.98 3.98
N MET A 90 -7.84 -0.30 4.16
CA MET A 90 -7.05 -0.76 5.30
C MET A 90 -5.64 -0.16 5.28
N LEU A 91 -4.91 -0.25 4.15
CA LEU A 91 -3.54 0.26 3.98
C LEU A 91 -3.41 1.78 4.07
N THR A 92 -4.53 2.51 4.01
CA THR A 92 -4.57 3.99 4.09
C THR A 92 -5.17 4.49 5.40
N THR A 93 -5.59 3.59 6.31
CA THR A 93 -6.10 3.94 7.64
C THR A 93 -4.97 4.14 8.66
N PRO A 94 -4.68 5.37 9.14
CA PRO A 94 -3.48 5.62 9.97
C PRO A 94 -3.37 4.75 11.22
N ARG A 95 -4.51 4.38 11.84
CA ARG A 95 -4.56 3.51 13.03
C ARG A 95 -4.01 2.11 12.75
N THR A 96 -4.13 1.62 11.52
CA THR A 96 -3.65 0.29 11.12
C THR A 96 -2.16 0.33 10.75
N ILE A 97 -1.70 1.35 10.02
CA ILE A 97 -0.36 1.34 9.43
C ILE A 97 0.69 2.02 10.30
N THR A 98 0.32 2.98 11.13
CA THR A 98 1.28 3.60 12.06
C THR A 98 1.95 2.55 12.96
N PRO A 99 1.22 1.57 13.56
CA PRO A 99 1.83 0.47 14.29
C PRO A 99 2.80 -0.38 13.47
N VAL A 100 2.46 -0.68 12.21
CA VAL A 100 3.28 -1.49 11.28
C VAL A 100 4.61 -0.80 10.96
N LEU A 101 4.62 0.53 10.95
CA LEU A 101 5.79 1.37 10.72
C LEU A 101 6.66 1.58 11.97
N ASN A 102 6.30 0.98 13.11
CA ASN A 102 7.13 1.08 14.30
C ASN A 102 8.37 0.19 14.17
N VAL A 103 9.50 0.84 13.89
CA VAL A 103 10.81 0.20 13.68
C VAL A 103 11.52 -0.25 14.97
N THR A 104 10.98 0.04 16.16
CA THR A 104 11.54 -0.52 17.41
C THR A 104 11.18 -1.99 17.61
N VAL A 105 10.25 -2.50 16.81
CA VAL A 105 9.78 -3.88 16.82
C VAL A 105 10.27 -4.56 15.54
N SER A 106 10.61 -5.85 15.61
CA SER A 106 11.10 -6.59 14.44
C SER A 106 10.09 -6.57 13.27
N ALA A 107 10.60 -6.55 12.04
CA ALA A 107 9.76 -6.58 10.83
C ALA A 107 8.87 -7.83 10.78
N LEU A 108 9.36 -8.99 11.25
CA LEU A 108 8.57 -10.23 11.33
C LEU A 108 7.38 -10.08 12.28
N THR A 109 7.62 -9.57 13.48
CA THR A 109 6.54 -9.32 14.46
C THR A 109 5.52 -8.31 13.94
N GLN A 110 5.96 -7.32 13.18
CA GLN A 110 5.06 -6.35 12.55
C GLN A 110 4.25 -6.94 11.40
N ALA A 111 4.86 -7.83 10.60
CA ALA A 111 4.16 -8.58 9.57
C ALA A 111 3.10 -9.51 10.18
N ASP A 112 3.41 -10.21 11.28
CA ASP A 112 2.46 -11.07 11.99
C ASP A 112 1.27 -10.25 12.56
N ARG A 113 1.46 -8.96 12.88
CA ARG A 113 0.37 -8.05 13.28
C ARG A 113 -0.45 -7.51 12.11
N LEU A 114 0.18 -7.35 10.95
CA LEU A 114 -0.47 -6.89 9.73
C LEU A 114 -1.31 -8.01 9.11
N LEU A 115 -0.84 -9.25 9.16
CA LEU A 115 -1.42 -10.40 8.45
C LEU A 115 -2.91 -10.61 8.73
N PRO A 116 -3.42 -10.60 9.98
CA PRO A 116 -4.86 -10.75 10.23
C PRO A 116 -5.70 -9.61 9.65
N GLN A 117 -5.15 -8.38 9.58
CA GLN A 117 -5.86 -7.23 9.03
C GLN A 117 -5.95 -7.31 7.51
N VAL A 118 -4.89 -7.79 6.86
CA VAL A 118 -4.84 -8.07 5.42
C VAL A 118 -5.81 -9.20 5.07
N ALA A 119 -5.75 -10.33 5.79
CA ALA A 119 -6.66 -11.46 5.63
C ALA A 119 -8.13 -11.02 5.75
N ASN A 120 -8.46 -10.24 6.79
CA ASN A 120 -9.80 -9.71 7.00
C ASN A 120 -10.25 -8.75 5.86
N ALA A 121 -9.35 -7.93 5.32
CA ALA A 121 -9.69 -7.04 4.21
C ALA A 121 -9.98 -7.82 2.91
N ILE A 122 -9.27 -8.93 2.69
CA ILE A 122 -9.51 -9.85 1.58
C ILE A 122 -10.84 -10.60 1.81
N GLY A 123 -11.10 -11.02 3.05
CA GLY A 123 -12.29 -11.79 3.44
C GLY A 123 -12.02 -13.30 3.53
N HIS A 124 -10.76 -13.70 3.66
CA HIS A 124 -10.32 -15.10 3.65
C HIS A 124 -9.19 -15.33 4.65
N GLU A 125 -8.97 -16.59 5.01
CA GLU A 125 -7.84 -17.00 5.87
C GLU A 125 -6.49 -16.68 5.21
N PRO A 126 -5.46 -16.33 6.00
CA PRO A 126 -4.13 -16.08 5.49
C PRO A 126 -3.48 -17.37 5.00
N ASN A 127 -2.62 -17.26 3.98
CA ASN A 127 -1.76 -18.33 3.48
C ASN A 127 -0.29 -17.89 3.47
N ASP A 128 0.61 -18.83 3.18
CA ASP A 128 2.05 -18.59 3.22
C ASP A 128 2.52 -17.54 2.19
N ALA A 129 1.90 -17.51 1.01
CA ALA A 129 2.20 -16.52 -0.02
C ALA A 129 1.85 -15.11 0.45
N LEU A 130 0.67 -14.92 1.06
CA LEU A 130 0.26 -13.67 1.66
C LEU A 130 1.19 -13.25 2.81
N ARG A 131 1.58 -14.20 3.67
CA ARG A 131 2.51 -13.95 4.76
C ARG A 131 3.87 -13.50 4.26
N ALA A 132 4.44 -14.19 3.27
CA ALA A 132 5.71 -13.83 2.66
C ALA A 132 5.66 -12.43 2.04
N PHE A 133 4.57 -12.10 1.33
CA PHE A 133 4.40 -10.77 0.76
C PHE A 133 4.25 -9.68 1.83
N ALA A 134 3.48 -9.93 2.90
CA ALA A 134 3.36 -9.01 4.02
C ALA A 134 4.73 -8.72 4.69
N VAL A 135 5.57 -9.75 4.87
CA VAL A 135 6.94 -9.57 5.38
C VAL A 135 7.76 -8.68 4.46
N SER A 136 7.68 -8.87 3.14
CA SER A 136 8.37 -8.04 2.16
C SER A 136 7.93 -6.57 2.23
N VAL A 137 6.62 -6.31 2.32
CA VAL A 137 6.06 -4.95 2.43
C VAL A 137 6.48 -4.25 3.73
N VAL A 138 6.45 -4.96 4.85
CA VAL A 138 6.92 -4.44 6.14
C VAL A 138 8.42 -4.17 6.12
N GLY A 139 9.22 -5.11 5.59
CA GLY A 139 10.66 -4.94 5.43
C GLY A 139 11.02 -3.74 4.55
N HIS A 140 10.30 -3.56 3.44
CA HIS A 140 10.43 -2.38 2.58
C HIS A 140 10.10 -1.08 3.32
N SER A 141 8.96 -1.06 4.01
CA SER A 141 8.53 0.09 4.79
C SER A 141 9.52 0.43 5.91
N HIS A 142 10.10 -0.56 6.58
CA HIS A 142 11.17 -0.39 7.56
C HIS A 142 12.41 0.27 6.96
N ARG A 143 12.86 -0.18 5.79
CA ARG A 143 13.98 0.46 5.07
C ARG A 143 13.67 1.93 4.76
N ALA A 144 12.46 2.22 4.30
CA ALA A 144 12.01 3.58 4.03
C ALA A 144 11.96 4.45 5.31
N MET A 145 11.55 3.88 6.43
CA MET A 145 11.56 4.54 7.74
C MET A 145 12.99 4.82 8.23
N MET A 146 13.93 3.90 8.05
CA MET A 146 15.34 4.14 8.38
C MET A 146 15.94 5.27 7.55
N TYR A 147 15.59 5.32 6.26
CA TYR A 147 15.93 6.45 5.38
C TYR A 147 15.33 7.77 5.91
N MET A 148 14.05 7.76 6.32
CA MET A 148 13.34 8.91 6.90
C MET A 148 14.07 9.50 8.13
N TYR A 149 14.46 8.67 9.09
CA TYR A 149 15.18 9.11 10.30
C TYR A 149 16.55 9.73 10.00
N GLY A 150 17.15 9.38 8.87
CA GLY A 150 18.40 9.95 8.40
C GLY A 150 18.28 11.34 7.80
N LEU A 151 17.08 11.81 7.46
CA LEU A 151 16.90 13.09 6.77
C LEU A 151 17.23 14.30 7.66
N ARG A 152 17.84 15.32 7.04
CA ARG A 152 18.21 16.59 7.69
C ARG A 152 17.39 17.76 7.15
N SER A 153 17.21 18.80 7.98
CA SER A 153 16.34 19.94 7.66
C SER A 153 16.78 20.72 6.41
N SER A 154 18.10 20.81 6.20
CA SER A 154 18.73 21.47 5.05
C SER A 154 20.15 20.93 4.78
N ARG A 155 20.74 21.30 3.62
CA ARG A 155 22.09 20.87 3.20
C ARG A 155 23.19 21.39 4.11
N GLN A 156 23.01 22.57 4.69
CA GLN A 156 24.00 23.20 5.56
C GLN A 156 23.94 22.68 7.00
N VAL A 157 22.83 22.04 7.39
CA VAL A 157 22.60 21.62 8.76
C VAL A 157 22.85 20.12 8.92
N LYS A 158 23.94 19.76 9.61
CA LYS A 158 24.37 18.37 9.79
C LYS A 158 23.65 17.65 10.95
N ARG A 159 23.18 18.39 11.96
CA ARG A 159 22.64 17.84 13.22
C ARG A 159 21.12 17.94 13.36
N GLN A 160 20.49 18.98 12.82
CA GLN A 160 19.03 19.16 12.93
C GLN A 160 18.28 18.17 12.03
N ARG A 161 17.40 17.38 12.63
CA ARG A 161 16.54 16.43 11.93
C ARG A 161 15.48 17.18 11.12
N CYS A 162 15.05 16.55 10.03
CA CYS A 162 13.89 17.01 9.28
C CYS A 162 12.62 16.76 10.12
N PRO A 163 11.65 17.70 10.16
CA PRO A 163 10.34 17.45 10.77
C PRO A 163 9.67 16.20 10.16
N PHE A 164 9.06 15.36 11.01
CA PHE A 164 8.59 14.02 10.62
C PHE A 164 7.62 14.04 9.43
N ASN A 165 6.64 14.95 9.41
CA ASN A 165 5.70 15.06 8.28
C ASN A 165 6.41 15.25 6.93
N ARG A 166 7.42 16.12 6.88
CA ARG A 166 8.21 16.35 5.67
C ARG A 166 9.13 15.16 5.38
N ALA A 167 9.71 14.57 6.41
CA ALA A 167 10.60 13.41 6.27
C ALA A 167 9.84 12.19 5.73
N LEU A 168 8.64 11.91 6.24
CA LEU A 168 7.75 10.84 5.78
C LEU A 168 7.37 11.01 4.31
N MET A 169 6.93 12.20 3.90
CA MET A 169 6.64 12.48 2.50
C MET A 169 7.87 12.22 1.61
N VAL A 170 9.04 12.76 2.00
CA VAL A 170 10.26 12.58 1.21
C VAL A 170 10.67 11.11 1.11
N ALA A 171 10.56 10.36 2.21
CA ALA A 171 10.86 8.94 2.23
C ALA A 171 9.88 8.13 1.38
N ALA A 172 8.57 8.40 1.51
CA ALA A 172 7.53 7.74 0.74
C ALA A 172 7.76 7.86 -0.77
N HIS A 173 8.14 9.05 -1.25
CA HIS A 173 8.47 9.24 -2.66
C HIS A 173 9.79 8.58 -3.05
N ARG A 174 10.89 8.87 -2.34
CA ARG A 174 12.23 8.42 -2.77
C ARG A 174 12.50 6.95 -2.57
N GLN A 175 11.75 6.30 -1.70
CA GLN A 175 11.86 4.88 -1.43
C GLN A 175 10.67 4.11 -2.02
N ARG A 176 9.81 4.79 -2.80
CA ARG A 176 8.61 4.21 -3.41
C ARG A 176 7.86 3.35 -2.39
N ALA A 177 7.54 3.96 -1.25
CA ALA A 177 6.90 3.30 -0.11
C ALA A 177 5.61 4.07 0.21
N CYS A 178 4.53 3.74 -0.52
CA CYS A 178 3.31 4.56 -0.54
C CYS A 178 2.62 4.63 0.84
N ILE A 179 2.72 3.56 1.61
CA ILE A 179 2.14 3.41 2.95
C ILE A 179 2.59 4.52 3.91
N LEU A 180 3.82 5.03 3.77
CA LEU A 180 4.35 6.08 4.65
C LEU A 180 3.57 7.41 4.53
N ARG A 181 2.84 7.63 3.43
CA ARG A 181 2.01 8.83 3.24
C ARG A 181 0.82 8.88 4.19
N HIS A 182 0.37 7.72 4.68
CA HIS A 182 -0.82 7.56 5.51
C HIS A 182 -0.48 7.38 6.99
N ALA A 183 0.80 7.45 7.35
CA ALA A 183 1.25 7.30 8.72
C ALA A 183 0.92 8.54 9.56
N ASN A 184 0.47 8.33 10.79
CA ASN A 184 0.37 9.41 11.76
C ASN A 184 1.73 9.69 12.39
N SER A 185 2.36 10.82 12.04
CA SER A 185 3.70 11.18 12.53
C SER A 185 3.82 11.21 14.05
N ARG A 186 2.73 11.46 14.78
CA ARG A 186 2.73 11.50 16.26
C ARG A 186 2.83 10.12 16.90
N GLY A 187 2.44 9.07 16.17
CA GLY A 187 2.52 7.68 16.65
C GLY A 187 3.81 6.97 16.25
N ILE A 188 4.70 7.65 15.53
CA ILE A 188 5.99 7.09 15.10
C ILE A 188 7.03 7.35 16.19
N PRO A 189 7.81 6.34 16.60
CA PRO A 189 8.83 6.53 17.62
C PRO A 189 9.90 7.51 17.16
N ASP A 190 10.37 8.37 18.05
CA ASP A 190 11.48 9.29 17.77
C ASP A 190 12.82 8.60 17.98
N ILE A 191 13.42 8.12 16.90
CA ILE A 191 14.66 7.34 16.91
C ILE A 191 15.77 8.13 16.22
N ALA A 192 16.98 8.02 16.75
CA ALA A 192 18.17 8.53 16.09
C ALA A 192 18.53 7.69 14.86
N GLY A 193 18.23 8.20 13.67
CA GLY A 193 18.71 7.62 12.42
C GLY A 193 20.15 8.03 12.08
N LYS A 194 20.85 7.17 11.34
CA LYS A 194 22.16 7.47 10.75
C LYS A 194 22.07 8.76 9.94
N VAL A 195 23.04 9.67 10.10
CA VAL A 195 23.05 10.95 9.38
C VAL A 195 23.03 10.69 7.88
N GLY A 196 21.97 11.18 7.23
CA GLY A 196 21.74 11.09 5.81
C GLY A 196 21.66 12.47 5.15
N GLN A 197 21.01 12.50 4.01
CA GLN A 197 20.92 13.69 3.16
C GLN A 197 19.91 14.72 3.66
N ALA A 198 20.02 15.92 3.11
CA ALA A 198 19.03 16.96 3.34
C ALA A 198 17.71 16.65 2.63
N ALA A 199 16.60 16.80 3.35
CA ALA A 199 15.28 16.76 2.74
C ALA A 199 15.11 17.96 1.78
N PRO A 200 14.56 17.77 0.58
CA PRO A 200 14.16 18.87 -0.30
C PRO A 200 13.08 19.75 0.35
N ARG A 201 12.97 21.02 -0.06
CA ARG A 201 11.95 21.94 0.46
C ARG A 201 10.54 21.38 0.18
N THR A 202 9.59 21.60 1.08
CA THR A 202 8.21 21.07 0.96
C THR A 202 7.56 21.41 -0.39
N ARG A 203 7.76 22.63 -0.90
CA ARG A 203 7.25 23.04 -2.22
C ARG A 203 7.76 22.19 -3.39
N VAL A 204 8.97 21.65 -3.27
CA VAL A 204 9.59 20.79 -4.30
C VAL A 204 8.98 19.40 -4.21
N VAL A 205 8.85 18.86 -2.99
CA VAL A 205 8.28 17.52 -2.75
C VAL A 205 6.83 17.43 -3.24
N ARG A 206 6.04 18.50 -3.07
CA ARG A 206 4.64 18.56 -3.55
C ARG A 206 4.49 18.43 -5.07
N ASN A 207 5.54 18.70 -5.84
CA ASN A 207 5.51 18.65 -7.30
C ASN A 207 6.10 17.34 -7.84
N TRP A 208 6.49 16.40 -6.98
CA TRP A 208 6.97 15.10 -7.43
C TRP A 208 5.82 14.24 -7.93
N SER A 209 6.09 13.48 -9.00
CA SER A 209 5.20 12.41 -9.42
C SER A 209 5.04 11.39 -8.29
N LEU A 210 3.81 10.91 -8.13
CA LEU A 210 3.57 9.71 -7.35
C LEU A 210 3.88 8.52 -8.24
N GLU A 211 4.77 7.67 -7.77
CA GLU A 211 5.13 6.42 -8.43
C GLU A 211 4.55 5.26 -7.62
N ASN A 212 4.30 4.15 -8.31
CA ASN A 212 3.88 2.91 -7.70
C ASN A 212 4.90 2.46 -6.66
N ASP A 213 4.41 1.80 -5.61
CA ASP A 213 5.27 1.16 -4.62
C ASP A 213 6.26 0.22 -5.31
N GLU A 214 7.45 0.02 -4.72
CA GLU A 214 8.46 -0.89 -5.27
C GLU A 214 7.93 -2.32 -5.41
N LEU A 215 7.03 -2.72 -4.51
CA LEU A 215 6.44 -4.07 -4.47
C LEU A 215 5.05 -4.13 -5.12
N ALA A 216 4.59 -3.06 -5.76
CA ALA A 216 3.28 -3.01 -6.37
C ALA A 216 3.24 -3.80 -7.69
N LEU A 217 2.05 -4.26 -8.09
CA LEU A 217 1.82 -4.73 -9.45
C LEU A 217 1.91 -3.55 -10.43
N VAL A 218 2.53 -3.80 -11.59
CA VAL A 218 2.70 -2.83 -12.68
C VAL A 218 1.75 -3.17 -13.80
#